data_AF-A0AAV4FNL4-F1
#
_entry.id   AF-A0AAV4FNL4-F1
#
_cell.length_a   1.000
_cell.length_b   1.000
_cell.length_c   1.000
_cell.angle_alpha   90.00
_cell.angle_beta   90.00
_cell.angle_gamma   90.00
#
_symmetry.space_group_name_H-M   'P 1'
#
loop_
_entity.id
_entity.type
_entity.pdbx_description
1 polymer ?
#
loop_
_entity_poly.entity_id
_entity_poly.type
_entity_poly.pdbx_seq_one_letter_code
_entity_poly.pdbx_strand_id
1 'polypeptide(L)'
;MLGSVEDFWGMVWAQTTGVIVMLCRLVENCQNQSYKFWPDVGECLDFDDVNLRSEEEDTRNAYVRRKLSLRHTQTRETRAVTLLQFTAWPDGCLPCPSALLSVWRAFRKLQDTALVVVVVVVVVVVVVVVVVVVVVVEAVIVVVLIFF
;
A
#
# COMPACT_ATOMS: atom_id res chain seq x y z
N MET A 1 -5.44 -18.15 -10.59
CA MET A 1 -4.44 -17.07 -10.68
C MET A 1 -4.56 -16.24 -9.41
N LEU A 2 -3.82 -16.60 -8.35
CA LEU A 2 -3.74 -15.84 -7.09
C LEU A 2 -2.40 -15.07 -6.96
N GLY A 3 -1.55 -15.11 -7.99
CA GLY A 3 -0.16 -14.65 -7.92
C GLY A 3 0.03 -13.18 -7.51
N SER A 4 -0.82 -12.25 -7.95
CA SER A 4 -0.50 -10.82 -7.79
C SER A 4 -0.50 -10.27 -6.35
N VAL A 5 -1.32 -10.81 -5.45
CA VAL A 5 -1.36 -10.36 -4.03
C VAL A 5 -0.25 -11.02 -3.22
N GLU A 6 -0.03 -12.31 -3.46
CA GLU A 6 1.07 -13.08 -2.88
C GLU A 6 2.43 -12.48 -3.29
N ASP A 7 2.61 -12.23 -4.60
CA ASP A 7 3.82 -11.61 -5.15
C ASP A 7 4.08 -10.22 -4.56
N PHE A 8 3.02 -9.42 -4.37
CA PHE A 8 3.13 -8.10 -3.76
C PHE A 8 3.66 -8.17 -2.32
N TRP A 9 3.07 -9.03 -1.48
CA TRP A 9 3.51 -9.16 -0.09
C TRP A 9 4.87 -9.87 0.04
N GLY A 10 5.16 -10.82 -0.85
CA GLY A 10 6.49 -11.41 -1.00
C GLY A 10 7.55 -10.36 -1.33
N MET A 11 7.25 -9.42 -2.24
CA MET A 11 8.13 -8.29 -2.55
C MET A 11 8.31 -7.36 -1.34
N VAL A 12 7.21 -6.96 -0.67
CA VAL A 12 7.24 -6.11 0.54
C VAL A 12 8.12 -6.74 1.62
N TRP A 13 8.00 -8.06 1.81
CA TRP A 13 8.86 -8.82 2.70
C TRP A 13 10.32 -8.79 2.24
N ALA A 14 10.61 -9.22 1.00
CA ALA A 14 11.97 -9.29 0.48
C ALA A 14 12.72 -7.95 0.53
N GLN A 15 12.02 -6.84 0.32
CA GLN A 15 12.57 -5.49 0.32
C GLN A 15 12.54 -4.79 1.68
N THR A 16 12.24 -5.49 2.77
CA THR A 16 12.16 -4.92 4.13
C THR A 16 11.33 -3.63 4.20
N THR A 17 10.24 -3.57 3.43
CA THR A 17 9.38 -2.38 3.31
C THR A 17 8.69 -2.07 4.63
N GLY A 18 8.85 -0.84 5.12
CA GLY A 18 8.21 -0.38 6.36
C GLY A 18 6.99 0.52 6.11
N VAL A 19 6.89 1.14 4.93
CA VAL A 19 5.80 2.06 4.60
C VAL A 19 5.29 1.81 3.18
N ILE A 20 3.98 1.71 3.03
CA ILE A 20 3.28 1.64 1.75
C ILE A 20 2.38 2.88 1.63
N VAL A 21 2.44 3.61 0.53
CA VAL A 21 1.59 4.76 0.23
C VAL A 21 0.72 4.43 -0.97
N MET A 22 -0.58 4.28 -0.75
CA MET A 22 -1.57 4.07 -1.81
C MET A 22 -2.21 5.41 -2.17
N LEU A 23 -2.10 5.84 -3.43
CA LEU A 23 -2.62 7.15 -3.88
C LEU A 23 -4.01 7.07 -4.54
N CYS A 24 -4.72 5.95 -4.39
CA CYS A 24 -6.02 5.73 -5.01
C CYS A 24 -7.09 5.31 -3.99
N ARG A 25 -8.34 5.65 -4.29
CA ARG A 25 -9.52 5.17 -3.55
C ARG A 25 -9.84 3.72 -3.93
N LEU A 26 -10.45 3.00 -2.98
CA LEU A 26 -11.20 1.78 -3.30
C LEU A 26 -12.48 2.22 -4.00
N VAL A 27 -12.66 1.87 -5.28
CA VAL A 27 -13.86 2.28 -6.03
C VAL A 27 -14.94 1.23 -5.81
N GLU A 28 -15.85 1.50 -4.87
CA GLU A 28 -17.10 0.75 -4.66
C GLU A 28 -18.19 1.31 -5.60
N ASN A 29 -18.07 1.08 -6.91
CA ASN A 29 -19.24 1.11 -7.80
C ASN A 29 -18.92 0.53 -9.18
N CYS A 30 -19.07 -0.79 -9.27
CA CYS A 30 -19.49 -1.56 -10.45
C CYS A 30 -18.68 -1.51 -11.77
N GLN A 31 -17.53 -0.83 -11.90
CA GLN A 31 -16.59 -1.07 -13.01
C GLN A 31 -15.12 -0.92 -12.57
N ASN A 32 -14.39 -2.05 -12.51
CA ASN A 32 -12.93 -2.21 -12.43
C ASN A 32 -12.17 -1.48 -11.28
N GLN A 33 -12.25 -2.00 -10.05
CA GLN A 33 -11.25 -2.87 -9.37
C GLN A 33 -9.95 -2.18 -8.92
N SER A 34 -9.95 -1.67 -7.70
CA SER A 34 -8.80 -1.82 -6.80
C SER A 34 -9.14 -2.92 -5.80
N TYR A 35 -8.42 -4.03 -5.86
CA TYR A 35 -8.62 -5.12 -4.91
C TYR A 35 -7.96 -4.77 -3.58
N LYS A 36 -8.73 -4.89 -2.50
CA LYS A 36 -8.19 -4.87 -1.15
C LYS A 36 -7.21 -6.04 -1.02
N PHE A 37 -5.94 -5.73 -0.81
CA PHE A 37 -4.87 -6.73 -0.68
C PHE A 37 -4.44 -6.93 0.79
N TRP A 38 -5.19 -6.40 1.75
CA TRP A 38 -4.93 -6.52 3.18
C TRP A 38 -6.18 -7.00 3.94
N PRO A 39 -6.06 -7.66 5.09
CA PRO A 39 -7.21 -8.12 5.89
C PRO A 39 -7.94 -6.97 6.61
N ASP A 40 -9.14 -7.24 7.12
CA ASP A 40 -9.78 -6.34 8.08
C ASP A 40 -9.06 -6.33 9.44
N VAL A 41 -9.26 -5.28 10.24
CA VAL A 41 -8.63 -5.15 11.55
C VAL A 41 -8.98 -6.36 12.43
N GLY A 42 -7.95 -7.01 12.97
CA GLY A 42 -8.08 -8.22 13.77
C GLY A 42 -7.98 -9.52 12.97
N GLU A 43 -8.17 -9.48 11.65
CA GLU A 43 -8.03 -10.62 10.76
C GLU A 43 -6.60 -10.79 10.22
N CYS A 44 -6.35 -11.95 9.63
CA CYS A 44 -5.09 -12.27 8.98
C CYS A 44 -5.30 -12.92 7.61
N LEU A 45 -4.31 -12.73 6.73
CA LEU A 45 -4.18 -13.42 5.45
C LEU A 45 -2.84 -14.17 5.44
N ASP A 46 -2.90 -15.44 5.10
CA ASP A 46 -1.71 -16.29 4.94
C ASP A 46 -1.33 -16.36 3.46
N PHE A 47 -0.06 -16.10 3.16
CA PHE A 47 0.54 -16.19 1.83
C PHE A 47 1.87 -16.95 1.95
N ASP A 48 1.92 -18.17 1.42
CA ASP A 48 3.12 -19.00 1.42
C ASP A 48 3.75 -19.09 2.84
N ASP A 49 4.95 -18.54 3.06
CA ASP A 49 5.63 -18.49 4.37
C ASP A 49 5.40 -17.20 5.18
N VAL A 50 4.44 -16.35 4.79
CA VAL A 50 4.18 -15.04 5.41
C VAL A 50 2.72 -14.92 5.85
N ASN A 51 2.52 -14.65 7.14
CA ASN A 51 1.23 -14.28 7.71
C ASN A 51 1.14 -12.75 7.81
N LEU A 52 0.18 -12.16 7.11
CA LEU A 52 -0.16 -10.75 7.18
C LEU A 52 -1.32 -10.54 8.15
N ARG A 53 -1.19 -9.59 9.07
CA ARG A 53 -2.26 -9.23 10.01
C ARG A 53 -2.50 -7.72 10.01
N SER A 54 -3.77 -7.34 10.08
CA SER A 54 -4.16 -5.94 10.29
C SER A 54 -4.36 -5.68 11.78
N GLU A 55 -3.57 -4.76 12.34
CA GLU A 55 -3.57 -4.48 13.77
C GLU A 55 -4.44 -3.28 14.13
N GLU A 56 -4.30 -2.20 13.37
CA GLU A 56 -4.99 -0.94 13.63
C GLU A 56 -5.37 -0.25 12.32
N GLU A 57 -6.51 0.42 12.33
CA GLU A 57 -6.93 1.34 11.27
C GLU A 57 -7.31 2.69 11.91
N ASP A 58 -6.77 3.77 11.36
CA ASP A 58 -6.98 5.15 11.80
C ASP A 58 -7.39 6.01 10.61
N THR A 59 -8.67 6.36 10.57
CA THR A 59 -9.26 7.18 9.52
C THR A 59 -9.04 8.66 9.80
N ARG A 60 -8.37 9.35 8.87
CA ARG A 60 -8.14 10.80 8.88
C ARG A 60 -8.93 11.46 7.74
N ASN A 61 -9.08 12.78 7.82
CA ASN A 61 -9.87 13.56 6.85
C ASN A 61 -9.41 13.38 5.40
N ALA A 62 -8.12 13.11 5.15
CA ALA A 62 -7.56 13.02 3.82
C ALA A 62 -7.05 11.61 3.46
N TYR A 63 -6.79 10.76 4.44
CA TYR A 63 -6.20 9.44 4.24
C TYR A 63 -6.61 8.49 5.36
N VAL A 64 -6.49 7.19 5.10
CA VAL A 64 -6.61 6.14 6.11
C VAL A 64 -5.23 5.57 6.37
N ARG A 65 -4.85 5.45 7.64
CA ARG A 65 -3.60 4.81 8.06
C ARG A 65 -3.90 3.44 8.64
N ARG A 66 -3.19 2.41 8.17
CA ARG A 66 -3.27 1.06 8.72
C ARG A 66 -1.92 0.60 9.22
N LYS A 67 -1.90 -0.02 10.38
CA LYS A 67 -0.73 -0.76 10.88
C LYS A 67 -0.95 -2.23 10.60
N LEU A 68 0.02 -2.80 9.90
CA LEU A 68 0.03 -4.19 9.50
C LEU A 68 1.25 -4.87 10.10
N SER A 69 1.14 -6.14 10.46
CA SER A 69 2.28 -6.98 10.81
C SER A 69 2.43 -8.11 9.79
N LEU A 70 3.65 -8.23 9.26
CA LEU A 70 4.07 -9.36 8.45
C LEU A 70 4.90 -10.28 9.34
N ARG A 71 4.52 -11.55 9.44
CA ARG A 71 5.24 -12.54 10.23
C ARG A 71 5.63 -13.71 9.35
N HIS A 72 6.93 -13.98 9.28
CA HIS A 72 7.43 -15.17 8.60
C HIS A 72 7.16 -16.40 9.47
N THR A 73 6.49 -17.40 8.91
CA THR A 73 6.03 -18.59 9.64
C THR A 73 7.22 -19.45 10.10
N GLN A 74 8.23 -19.61 9.25
CA GLN A 74 9.43 -20.40 9.54
C GLN A 74 10.43 -19.69 10.48
N THR A 75 10.90 -18.48 10.13
CA THR A 75 11.90 -17.76 10.93
C THR A 75 11.32 -17.10 12.18
N ARG A 76 9.99 -16.97 12.26
CA ARG A 76 9.25 -16.23 13.31
C ARG A 76 9.57 -14.74 13.37
N GLU A 77 10.33 -14.21 12.42
CA GLU A 77 10.59 -12.79 12.28
C GLU A 77 9.28 -12.04 12.01
N THR A 78 9.08 -10.90 12.68
CA THR A 78 7.90 -10.05 12.50
C THR A 78 8.33 -8.65 12.12
N ARG A 79 7.71 -8.08 11.10
CA ARG A 79 7.98 -6.74 10.57
C ARG A 79 6.70 -5.92 10.57
N ALA A 80 6.79 -4.70 11.07
CA ALA A 80 5.68 -3.75 11.04
C ALA A 80 5.69 -3.00 9.70
N VAL A 81 4.53 -2.90 9.08
CA VAL A 81 4.30 -2.16 7.83
C VAL A 81 3.18 -1.16 8.05
N THR A 82 3.43 0.10 7.69
CA THR A 82 2.40 1.14 7.72
C THR A 82 1.85 1.40 6.33
N LEU A 83 0.55 1.19 6.12
CA LEU A 83 -0.14 1.52 4.88
C LEU A 83 -0.87 2.87 5.02
N LEU A 84 -0.49 3.85 4.21
CA LEU A 84 -1.15 5.14 4.08
C LEU A 84 -1.98 5.15 2.79
N GLN A 85 -3.29 5.10 2.89
CA GLN A 85 -4.19 5.19 1.75
C GLN A 85 -4.76 6.60 1.63
N PHE A 86 -4.41 7.31 0.56
CA PHE A 86 -4.97 8.62 0.26
C PHE A 86 -6.39 8.51 -0.31
N THR A 87 -7.37 8.93 0.47
CA THR A 87 -8.80 8.80 0.15
C THR A 87 -9.41 10.10 -0.37
N ALA A 88 -8.74 11.25 -0.20
CA ALA A 88 -9.23 12.54 -0.67
C ALA A 88 -8.76 12.92 -2.08
N TRP A 89 -8.30 11.96 -2.90
CA TRP A 89 -7.99 12.22 -4.31
C TRP A 89 -9.28 12.21 -5.16
N PRO A 90 -9.75 13.35 -5.69
CA PRO A 90 -10.95 13.44 -6.51
C PRO A 90 -10.75 12.80 -7.90
N ASP A 91 -11.79 12.19 -8.46
CA ASP A 91 -11.70 11.52 -9.77
C ASP A 91 -11.55 12.56 -10.89
N GLY A 92 -10.57 12.36 -11.78
CA GLY A 92 -10.31 13.25 -12.91
C GLY A 92 -9.84 14.66 -12.52
N CYS A 93 -9.54 14.92 -11.25
CA CYS A 93 -9.12 16.23 -10.74
C CYS A 93 -7.86 16.11 -9.86
N LEU A 94 -7.17 17.23 -9.66
CA LEU A 94 -6.07 17.31 -8.70
C LEU A 94 -6.64 17.42 -7.27
N PRO A 95 -6.01 16.79 -6.27
CA PRO A 95 -6.40 16.94 -4.87
C PRO A 95 -6.14 18.36 -4.38
N CYS A 96 -6.91 18.81 -3.40
CA CYS A 96 -6.63 20.06 -2.72
C CYS A 96 -5.20 20.05 -2.13
N PRO A 97 -4.41 21.12 -2.28
CA PRO A 97 -3.02 21.16 -1.77
C PRO A 97 -2.92 20.84 -0.28
N SER A 98 -3.91 21.25 0.52
CA SER A 98 -3.98 20.95 1.95
C SER A 98 -4.13 19.44 2.24
N ALA A 99 -4.92 18.73 1.45
CA ALA A 99 -5.10 17.28 1.56
C ALA A 99 -3.81 16.55 1.20
N LEU A 100 -3.17 16.93 0.08
CA LEU A 100 -1.88 16.37 -0.33
C LEU A 100 -0.79 16.61 0.73
N LEU A 101 -0.71 17.83 1.25
CA LEU A 101 0.24 18.20 2.31
C LEU A 101 0.04 17.38 3.60
N SER A 102 -1.21 17.06 3.94
CA SER A 102 -1.50 16.27 5.15
C SER A 102 -0.96 14.84 5.04
N VAL A 103 -1.08 14.20 3.88
CA VAL A 103 -0.51 12.88 3.60
C VAL A 103 1.01 12.95 3.57
N TRP A 104 1.55 13.94 2.86
CA TRP A 104 3.00 14.09 2.74
C TRP A 104 3.68 14.32 4.10
N ARG A 105 3.04 15.08 5.01
CA ARG A 105 3.53 15.23 6.39
C ARG A 105 3.47 13.94 7.18
N ALA A 106 2.41 13.13 7.01
CA ALA A 106 2.30 11.83 7.65
C ALA A 106 3.39 10.87 7.14
N PHE A 107 3.57 10.84 5.82
CA PHE A 107 4.62 10.08 5.15
C PHE A 107 6.02 10.47 5.66
N ARG A 108 6.36 11.78 5.69
CA ARG A 108 7.66 12.25 6.19
C ARG A 108 7.96 11.78 7.62
N LYS A 109 6.97 11.82 8.50
CA LYS A 109 7.13 11.35 9.89
C LYS A 109 7.44 9.85 9.98
N LEU A 110 6.94 9.06 9.03
CA LEU A 110 7.19 7.61 8.97
C LEU A 110 8.51 7.28 8.25
N GLN A 111 8.90 8.11 7.27
CA GLN A 111 10.15 7.94 6.53
C GLN A 111 11.38 8.09 7.43
N ASP A 112 11.35 8.97 8.44
CA ASP A 112 12.43 9.07 9.44
C ASP A 112 12.65 7.77 10.25
N THR A 113 11.71 6.83 10.17
CA THR A 113 11.71 5.57 10.95
C THR A 113 11.73 4.30 10.08
N ALA A 114 11.63 4.40 8.75
CA ALA A 114 11.40 3.25 7.88
C ALA A 114 12.43 3.14 6.75
N LEU A 115 12.85 1.91 6.45
CA LEU A 115 13.97 1.60 5.55
C LEU A 115 13.61 1.63 4.05
N VAL A 116 12.36 1.32 3.67
CA VAL A 116 11.90 1.27 2.26
C VAL A 116 10.44 1.71 2.14
N VAL A 117 10.13 2.48 1.08
CA VAL A 117 8.81 3.06 0.79
C VAL A 117 8.27 2.48 -0.51
N VAL A 118 7.04 1.96 -0.51
CA VAL A 118 6.35 1.51 -1.72
C VAL A 118 5.18 2.44 -2.02
N VAL A 119 5.22 3.18 -3.12
CA VAL A 119 4.11 4.03 -3.60
C VAL A 119 3.31 3.25 -4.63
N VAL A 120 2.05 2.95 -4.34
CA VAL A 120 1.13 2.26 -5.25
C VAL A 120 0.24 3.30 -5.93
N VAL A 121 0.39 3.46 -7.24
CA VAL A 121 -0.44 4.30 -8.11
C VAL A 121 -1.20 3.38 -9.06
N VAL A 122 -2.52 3.34 -8.93
CA VAL A 122 -3.38 2.61 -9.86
C VAL A 122 -3.80 3.57 -10.98
N VAL A 123 -3.38 3.30 -12.21
CA VAL A 123 -3.74 4.06 -13.41
C VAL A 123 -4.60 3.18 -14.30
N VAL A 124 -5.87 3.52 -14.49
CA VAL A 124 -6.75 2.82 -15.42
C VAL A 124 -6.67 3.51 -16.78
N VAL A 125 -6.13 2.83 -17.80
CA VAL A 125 -6.05 3.35 -19.17
C VAL A 125 -7.01 2.56 -20.06
N VAL A 126 -8.18 3.16 -20.32
CA VAL A 126 -9.23 2.83 -21.30
C VAL A 126 -9.87 1.43 -21.19
N VAL A 127 -9.13 0.36 -20.86
CA VAL A 127 -9.62 -0.99 -20.51
C VAL A 127 -8.61 -1.79 -19.65
N VAL A 128 -7.38 -1.28 -19.47
CA VAL A 128 -6.27 -1.94 -18.77
C VAL A 128 -6.02 -1.25 -17.43
N VAL A 129 -5.98 -2.01 -16.34
CA VAL A 129 -5.59 -1.52 -15.02
C VAL A 129 -4.07 -1.62 -14.93
N VAL A 130 -3.36 -0.50 -15.04
CA VAL A 130 -1.91 -0.45 -14.84
C VAL A 130 -1.67 -0.08 -13.38
N VAL A 131 -1.20 -1.02 -12.58
CA VAL A 131 -0.74 -0.71 -11.22
C VAL A 131 0.73 -0.35 -11.29
N VAL A 132 1.02 0.95 -11.22
CA VAL A 132 2.37 1.49 -11.13
C VAL A 132 2.78 1.43 -9.65
N VAL A 133 3.61 0.45 -9.31
CA VAL A 133 4.20 0.34 -7.98
C VAL A 133 5.58 1.00 -8.04
N VAL A 134 5.69 2.22 -7.54
CA VAL A 134 6.96 2.93 -7.40
C VAL A 134 7.57 2.58 -6.05
N VAL A 135 8.55 1.68 -6.04
CA VAL A 135 9.35 1.40 -4.86
C VAL A 135 10.45 2.45 -4.76
N VAL A 136 10.48 3.22 -3.69
CA VAL A 136 11.54 4.16 -3.36
C VAL A 136 12.42 3.51 -2.30
N VAL A 137 13.62 3.09 -2.70
CA VAL A 137 14.67 2.56 -1.82
C VAL A 137 15.79 3.60 -1.80
N GLU A 138 16.09 4.18 -0.64
CA GLU A 138 17.27 5.06 -0.42
C GLU A 138 17.58 6.04 -1.58
N ALA A 139 16.59 6.88 -1.94
CA ALA A 139 16.68 7.86 -3.04
C ALA A 139 16.81 7.30 -4.47
N VAL A 140 16.77 5.98 -4.65
CA VAL A 140 16.59 5.31 -5.94
C VAL A 140 15.11 5.01 -6.15
N ILE A 141 14.54 5.58 -7.22
CA ILE A 141 13.16 5.32 -7.64
C ILE A 141 13.17 4.07 -8.53
N VAL A 142 12.71 2.94 -8.01
CA VAL A 142 12.48 1.71 -8.78
C VAL A 142 11.00 1.66 -9.16
N VAL A 143 10.69 1.97 -10.42
CA VAL A 143 9.32 1.85 -10.95
C VAL A 143 9.09 0.39 -11.36
N VAL A 144 8.28 -0.33 -10.59
CA VAL A 144 7.79 -1.66 -10.95
C VAL A 144 6.42 -1.48 -11.61
N LEU A 145 6.37 -1.70 -12.93
CA LEU A 145 5.12 -1.71 -13.69
C LEU A 145 4.51 -3.11 -13.60
N ILE A 146 3.37 -3.25 -12.93
CA ILE A 146 2.58 -4.49 -12.94
C ILE A 146 1.42 -4.27 -13.90
N PHE A 147 1.40 -5.05 -14.99
CA PHE A 147 0.35 -5.03 -16.01
C PHE A 147 -0.69 -6.12 -15.72
N PHE A 148 -1.98 -5.76 -15.73
CA PHE A 148 -3.12 -6.69 -15.66
C PHE A 148 -3.82 -6.79 -17.01
#